data_AF-A0A7Z8Y9G0-F1
#
_entry.id   AF-A0A7Z8Y9G0-F1
#
_cell.length_a   1.000
_cell.length_b   1.000
_cell.length_c   1.000
_cell.angle_alpha   90.00
_cell.angle_beta   90.00
_cell.angle_gamma   90.00
#
_symmetry.space_group_name_H-M   'P 1'
#
loop_
_entity.id
_entity.type
_entity.pdbx_description
1 polymer ?
#
loop_
_entity_poly.entity_id
_entity_poly.type
_entity_poly.pdbx_seq_one_letter_code
_entity_poly.pdbx_strand_id
1 'polypeptide(L)' 'MVRDDAVLGEIEALAVELREAEAAYSRLLEERAELFRRARGEGFLSREIAERAGVSRQVVERAVGRITKKGE' A
#
# COMPACT_ATOMS: atom_id res chain seq x y z
N MET A 1 40.08 2.51 -7.65
CA MET A 1 39.90 3.24 -6.37
C MET A 1 38.98 4.44 -6.53
N VAL A 2 39.42 5.63 -7.00
CA VAL A 2 38.54 6.83 -7.03
C VAL A 2 37.23 6.63 -7.82
N ARG A 3 37.28 5.82 -8.89
CA ARG A 3 36.10 5.50 -9.71
C ARG A 3 35.15 4.51 -9.02
N ASP A 4 35.68 3.65 -8.15
CA ASP A 4 34.89 2.67 -7.40
C ASP A 4 34.17 3.36 -6.22
N ASP A 5 34.83 4.32 -5.58
CA ASP A 5 34.24 5.13 -4.50
C ASP A 5 33.08 6.00 -5.00
N ALA A 6 33.19 6.57 -6.20
CA ALA A 6 32.11 7.33 -6.82
C ALA A 6 30.89 6.45 -7.13
N VAL A 7 31.12 5.25 -7.68
CA VAL A 7 30.04 4.28 -7.97
C VAL A 7 29.37 3.80 -6.68
N LEU A 8 30.14 3.56 -5.62
CA LEU A 8 29.58 3.19 -4.32
C LEU A 8 28.70 4.31 -3.75
N GLY A 9 29.11 5.57 -3.88
CA GLY A 9 28.29 6.72 -3.47
C GLY A 9 26.97 6.83 -4.23
N GLU A 10 26.97 6.58 -5.54
CA GLU A 10 25.74 6.54 -6.35
C GLU A 10 24.80 5.41 -5.93
N ILE A 11 25.35 4.21 -5.63
CA ILE A 11 24.57 3.07 -5.14
C ILE A 11 23.94 3.38 -3.78
N GLU A 12 24.69 4.00 -2.87
CA GLU A 12 24.17 4.39 -1.56
C GLU A 12 23.05 5.43 -1.66
N ALA A 13 23.20 6.42 -2.54
CA ALA A 13 22.16 7.41 -2.80
C ALA A 13 20.87 6.76 -3.34
N LEU A 14 20.98 5.88 -4.34
CA LEU A 14 19.84 5.14 -4.87
C LEU A 14 19.17 4.25 -3.81
N ALA A 15 19.95 3.62 -2.93
CA ALA A 15 19.41 2.81 -1.85
C ALA A 15 18.64 3.65 -0.82
N VAL A 16 19.06 4.90 -0.56
CA VAL A 16 18.30 5.83 0.28
C VAL A 16 16.98 6.21 -0.38
N GLU A 17 17.01 6.65 -1.64
CA GLU A 17 15.81 7.03 -2.38
C GLU A 17 14.80 5.88 -2.46
N LEU A 18 15.28 4.65 -2.70
CA LEU A 18 14.44 3.47 -2.73
C LEU A 18 13.74 3.24 -1.39
N ARG A 19 14.48 3.32 -0.27
CA ARG A 19 13.90 3.16 1.07
C ARG A 19 12.85 4.24 1.39
N GLU A 20 13.09 5.48 0.96
CA GLU A 20 12.13 6.57 1.13
C GLU A 20 10.85 6.33 0.31
N ALA A 21 11.00 5.87 -0.93
CA ALA A 21 9.88 5.50 -1.79
C ALA A 21 9.07 4.33 -1.21
N GLU A 22 9.74 3.29 -0.68
CA GLU A 22 9.10 2.16 0.00
C GLU A 22 8.34 2.60 1.25
N ALA A 23 8.91 3.50 2.05
CA ALA A 23 8.25 4.05 3.24
C ALA A 23 7.03 4.92 2.86
N ALA A 24 7.13 5.73 1.81
CA ALA A 24 6.01 6.48 1.27
C ALA A 24 4.89 5.56 0.77
N TYR A 25 5.25 4.51 0.02
CA TYR A 25 4.30 3.52 -0.47
C TYR A 25 3.62 2.75 0.67
N SER A 26 4.36 2.39 1.71
CA SER A 26 3.81 1.70 2.89
C SER A 26 2.79 2.57 3.62
N ARG A 27 3.08 3.86 3.82
CA ARG A 27 2.12 4.83 4.40
C ARG A 27 0.84 4.94 3.56
N LEU A 28 0.97 5.02 2.24
CA LEU A 28 -0.18 5.03 1.32
C LEU A 28 -1.06 3.76 1.49
N LEU A 29 -0.43 2.59 1.65
CA LEU A 29 -1.16 1.35 1.88
C LEU A 29 -1.89 1.34 3.22
N GLU A 30 -1.29 1.88 4.28
CA GLU A 30 -1.91 2.02 5.60
C GLU A 30 -3.11 2.98 5.57
N GLU A 31 -2.96 4.15 4.95
CA GLU A 31 -4.05 5.11 4.77
C GLU A 31 -5.22 4.48 4.00
N ARG A 32 -4.93 3.76 2.91
CA ARG A 32 -5.94 3.01 2.15
C ARG A 32 -6.61 1.95 3.03
N ALA A 33 -5.84 1.17 3.79
CA ALA A 33 -6.37 0.17 4.71
C ALA A 33 -7.30 0.78 5.77
N GLU A 34 -7.00 1.98 6.25
CA GLU A 34 -7.87 2.70 7.17
C GLU A 34 -9.16 3.18 6.51
N LEU A 35 -9.10 3.70 5.28
CA LEU A 35 -10.29 4.03 4.49
C LEU A 35 -11.19 2.80 4.29
N PHE A 36 -10.59 1.63 4.02
CA PHE A 36 -11.33 0.36 3.95
C PHE A 36 -12.05 0.03 5.26
N ARG A 37 -11.37 0.17 6.41
CA ARG A 37 -11.96 -0.11 7.72
C ARG A 37 -13.10 0.84 8.05
N ARG A 38 -12.91 2.15 7.85
CA ARG A 38 -13.93 3.18 8.13
C ARG A 38 -15.16 3.00 7.25
N ALA A 39 -14.98 2.88 5.94
CA ALA A 39 -16.10 2.72 5.02
C ALA A 39 -16.89 1.42 5.28
N ARG A 40 -16.22 0.33 5.70
CA ARG A 40 -16.91 -0.88 6.16
C ARG A 40 -17.74 -0.64 7.42
N GLY A 41 -17.19 0.06 8.42
CA GLY A 41 -17.90 0.39 9.67
C GLY A 41 -19.14 1.26 9.45
N GLU A 42 -19.12 2.07 8.40
CA GLU A 42 -20.23 2.93 7.99
C GLU A 42 -21.21 2.24 7.01
N GLY A 43 -20.98 0.97 6.64
CA GLY A 43 -21.91 0.18 5.81
C GLY A 43 -21.80 0.38 4.29
N PHE A 44 -20.70 0.98 3.80
CA PHE A 44 -20.48 1.19 2.37
C PHE A 44 -20.36 -0.13 1.59
N LEU A 45 -20.91 -0.15 0.38
CA LEU A 45 -20.79 -1.27 -0.54
C LEU A 45 -19.35 -1.35 -1.08
N SER A 46 -18.86 -2.56 -1.35
CA SER A 46 -17.49 -2.79 -1.85
C SER A 46 -17.12 -1.97 -3.09
N ARG A 47 -18.12 -1.59 -3.90
CA ARG A 47 -17.95 -0.70 -5.06
C ARG A 47 -17.58 0.73 -4.65
N GLU A 48 -18.28 1.30 -3.67
CA GLU A 48 -18.07 2.67 -3.18
C GLU A 48 -16.70 2.78 -2.49
N ILE A 49 -16.31 1.72 -1.78
CA ILE A 49 -15.00 1.65 -1.14
C ILE A 49 -13.89 1.56 -2.20
N ALA A 50 -14.10 0.80 -3.28
CA ALA A 50 -13.15 0.70 -4.38
C ALA A 50 -12.93 2.05 -5.09
N GLU A 51 -14.01 2.79 -5.36
CA GLU A 51 -13.96 4.13 -5.94
C GLU A 51 -13.19 5.11 -5.04
N ARG A 52 -13.49 5.16 -3.74
CA ARG A 52 -12.81 6.08 -2.81
C ARG A 52 -11.35 5.73 -2.56
N ALA A 53 -11.01 4.44 -2.55
CA ALA A 53 -9.64 3.98 -2.34
C ALA A 53 -8.80 4.03 -3.64
N GLY A 54 -9.42 4.31 -4.79
CA GLY A 54 -8.73 4.31 -6.08
C GLY A 54 -8.18 2.95 -6.47
N VAL A 55 -8.88 1.86 -6.13
CA VAL A 55 -8.49 0.49 -6.47
C VAL A 55 -9.63 -0.25 -7.17
N SER A 56 -9.32 -1.40 -7.78
CA SER A 56 -10.36 -2.22 -8.40
C SER A 56 -11.26 -2.88 -7.36
N ARG A 57 -12.55 -3.04 -7.71
CA ARG A 57 -13.54 -3.73 -6.87
C ARG A 57 -13.09 -5.14 -6.47
N GLN A 58 -12.40 -5.86 -7.35
CA GLN A 58 -11.88 -7.21 -7.07
C GLN A 58 -10.84 -7.22 -5.93
N VAL A 59 -10.02 -6.17 -5.81
CA VAL A 59 -9.06 -6.02 -4.71
C VAL A 59 -9.80 -5.87 -3.38
N VAL A 60 -10.85 -5.05 -3.37
CA VAL A 60 -11.71 -4.84 -2.19
C VAL A 60 -12.44 -6.12 -1.80
N GLU A 61 -13.05 -6.82 -2.76
CA GLU A 61 -13.77 -8.08 -2.52
C GLU A 61 -12.84 -9.18 -2.00
N ARG A 62 -11.59 -9.28 -2.49
CA ARG A 62 -10.59 -10.20 -1.93
C ARG A 62 -10.19 -9.83 -0.51
N ALA A 63 -10.05 -8.54 -0.21
CA ALA A 63 -9.70 -8.07 1.14
C ALA A 63 -10.84 -8.32 2.14
N VAL A 64 -12.08 -8.02 1.75
CA VAL A 64 -13.28 -8.19 2.60
C VAL A 64 -13.69 -9.67 2.70
N GLY A 65 -13.67 -10.40 1.59
CA GLY A 65 -14.08 -11.81 1.52
C GLY A 65 -13.10 -12.81 2.16
N ARG A 66 -11.83 -12.44 2.36
CA ARG A 66 -10.89 -13.26 3.16
C ARG A 66 -11.14 -13.15 4.66
N ILE A 67 -11.74 -12.06 5.14
CA ILE A 67 -12.00 -11.86 6.56
C ILE A 67 -13.28 -12.62 6.98
N THR A 68 -14.27 -12.75 6.11
CA THR A 68 -15.49 -13.53 6.40
C THR A 68 -15.23 -15.04 6.49
N LYS A 69 -14.21 -15.57 5.80
CA LYS A 69 -13.82 -16.99 5.89
C LYS A 69 -13.01 -17.36 7.14
N LYS A 70 -12.64 -16.41 8.00
CA LYS A 70 -11.84 -16.68 9.20
C LYS A 70 -12.68 -16.99 10.45
N GLY A 71 -13.99 -17.24 10.28
CA GLY A 71 -14.94 -17.52 11.34
C GLY A 71 -15.86 -18.72 11.08
N GLU A 72 -15.49 -19.61 10.15
CA GLU A 72 -16.08 -20.96 10.00
C GLU A 72 -15.04 -22.03 10.36
#